data_AF-A0A3E0KJ15-F1
#
_entry.id   AF-A0A3E0KJ15-F1
#
_cell.length_a   1.000
_cell.length_b   1.000
_cell.length_c   1.000
_cell.angle_alpha   90.00
_cell.angle_beta   90.00
_cell.angle_gamma   90.00
#
_symmetry.space_group_name_H-M   'P 1'
#
loop_
_entity.id
_entity.type
_entity.pdbx_description
1 polymer ?
#
loop_
_entity_poly.entity_id
_entity_poly.type
_entity_poly.pdbx_seq_one_letter_code
_entity_poly.pdbx_strand_id
1 'polypeptide(L)'
;SHVVTVHPYANPPTAMRATMNGEPEMPYAADVGMTELYARVGPHQGFRPRVGDLVHTLYVYPMETFLAVPADRAANFKSWADFSGKPVYFTPAGYMNWSNLQRIFNALGYQFNHVEIDSSLLADALRAGSIVGAGAYTTAGSSLPTFWKEAELRIDVRVVNPTPEEREKLAAAGLVPMRVDPKKAFTRDVGVDEIWGVPILFGYNMRADADPELVYQILTALEKAAPRLPALDPGFGPLAENFVGLQVAGISANPHIPVHAGLARFLQERGAWNDSWKIAR
;
A
#
# COMPACT_ATOMS: atom_id res chain seq x y z
N SER A 1 -16.21 9.06 -26.66
CA SER A 1 -15.16 8.04 -26.41
C SER A 1 -14.11 8.68 -25.53
N HIS A 2 -13.62 7.98 -24.50
CA HIS A 2 -12.52 8.44 -23.67
C HIS A 2 -11.22 7.80 -24.17
N VAL A 3 -10.12 8.56 -24.16
CA VAL A 3 -8.77 8.05 -24.45
C VAL A 3 -8.00 8.05 -23.13
N VAL A 4 -7.42 6.90 -22.78
CA VAL A 4 -6.61 6.75 -21.56
C VAL A 4 -5.15 6.72 -21.96
N THR A 5 -4.33 7.54 -21.30
CA THR A 5 -2.88 7.54 -21.43
C THR A 5 -2.24 7.36 -20.06
N VAL A 6 -1.09 6.68 -20.02
CA VAL A 6 -0.35 6.40 -18.78
C VAL A 6 0.95 7.18 -18.81
N HIS A 7 1.17 8.00 -17.78
CA HIS A 7 2.37 8.81 -17.63
C HIS A 7 3.19 8.31 -16.44
N PRO A 8 4.49 8.01 -16.61
CA PRO A 8 5.34 7.61 -15.50
C PRO A 8 5.65 8.80 -14.60
N TYR A 9 5.62 8.58 -13.29
CA TYR A 9 6.10 9.52 -12.26
C TYR A 9 7.16 8.82 -11.41
N ALA A 10 8.10 9.60 -10.87
CA ALA A 10 9.19 9.07 -10.06
C ALA A 10 8.72 8.39 -8.76
N ASN A 11 7.59 8.86 -8.19
CA ASN A 11 6.99 8.27 -6.99
C ASN A 11 5.51 8.69 -6.84
N PRO A 12 4.71 7.96 -6.04
CA PRO A 12 3.28 8.27 -5.83
C PRO A 12 3.01 9.70 -5.34
N PRO A 13 3.74 10.27 -4.35
CA PRO A 13 3.46 11.64 -3.90
C PRO A 13 3.63 12.69 -5.00
N THR A 14 4.58 12.49 -5.93
CA THR A 14 4.77 13.38 -7.08
C THR A 14 3.59 13.30 -8.05
N ALA A 15 3.11 12.07 -8.36
CA ALA A 15 1.91 11.89 -9.16
C ALA A 15 0.69 12.55 -8.52
N MET A 16 0.50 12.37 -7.21
CA MET A 16 -0.59 12.99 -6.47
C MET A 16 -0.56 14.52 -6.54
N ARG A 17 0.62 15.15 -6.36
CA ARG A 17 0.77 16.61 -6.48
C ARG A 17 0.48 17.11 -7.89
N ALA A 18 0.95 16.41 -8.92
CA ALA A 18 0.64 16.73 -10.31
C ALA A 18 -0.88 16.67 -10.55
N THR A 19 -1.56 15.61 -10.09
CA THR A 19 -3.02 15.50 -10.21
C THR A 19 -3.72 16.65 -9.49
N MET A 20 -3.36 16.96 -8.25
CA MET A 20 -3.98 18.05 -7.48
C MET A 20 -3.68 19.44 -8.07
N ASN A 21 -2.63 19.53 -8.89
CA ASN A 21 -2.31 20.71 -9.70
C ASN A 21 -2.98 20.70 -11.08
N GLY A 22 -3.80 19.70 -11.41
CA GLY A 22 -4.55 19.65 -12.67
C GLY A 22 -3.74 19.20 -13.88
N GLU A 23 -2.68 18.41 -13.69
CA GLU A 23 -1.88 17.87 -14.80
C GLU A 23 -2.48 16.54 -15.33
N PRO A 24 -2.51 15.43 -14.57
CA PRO A 24 -3.36 14.27 -14.88
C PRO A 24 -4.66 14.26 -14.06
N GLU A 25 -5.55 13.33 -14.38
CA GLU A 25 -6.83 13.11 -13.67
C GLU A 25 -6.72 12.10 -12.52
N MET A 26 -5.83 11.11 -12.64
CA MET A 26 -5.73 9.97 -11.72
C MET A 26 -4.26 9.67 -11.36
N PRO A 27 -3.82 9.85 -10.11
CA PRO A 27 -2.54 9.39 -9.64
C PRO A 27 -2.66 7.96 -9.11
N TYR A 28 -1.59 7.18 -9.26
CA TYR A 28 -1.42 5.99 -8.46
C TYR A 28 -1.13 6.39 -7.01
N ALA A 29 -1.96 5.97 -6.06
CA ALA A 29 -1.87 6.34 -4.65
C ALA A 29 -2.44 5.25 -3.75
N ALA A 30 -2.10 5.28 -2.46
CA ALA A 30 -2.60 4.38 -1.43
C ALA A 30 -3.28 5.16 -0.30
N ASP A 31 -4.05 4.43 0.53
CA ASP A 31 -4.72 4.98 1.70
C ASP A 31 -3.78 5.79 2.61
N VAL A 32 -2.55 5.31 2.86
CA VAL A 32 -1.60 6.02 3.72
C VAL A 32 -1.19 7.38 3.15
N GLY A 33 -1.01 7.48 1.83
CA GLY A 33 -0.72 8.75 1.18
C GLY A 33 -1.90 9.71 1.23
N MET A 34 -3.14 9.19 1.17
CA MET A 34 -4.35 9.98 1.39
C MET A 34 -4.40 10.51 2.84
N THR A 35 -4.03 9.70 3.83
CA THR A 35 -3.88 10.14 5.24
C THR A 35 -2.87 11.28 5.35
N GLU A 36 -1.66 11.11 4.80
CA GLU A 36 -0.60 12.12 4.82
C GLU A 36 -1.03 13.42 4.12
N LEU A 37 -1.76 13.29 3.01
CA LEU A 37 -2.33 14.42 2.27
C LEU A 37 -3.26 15.25 3.16
N TYR A 38 -4.25 14.62 3.78
CA TYR A 38 -5.24 15.34 4.59
C TYR A 38 -4.68 15.85 5.92
N ALA A 39 -3.67 15.16 6.47
CA ALA A 39 -2.92 15.64 7.63
C ALA A 39 -1.88 16.72 7.28
N ARG A 40 -1.57 16.94 5.99
CA ARG A 40 -0.52 17.86 5.49
C ARG A 40 0.85 17.59 6.11
N VAL A 41 1.21 16.31 6.19
CA VAL A 41 2.49 15.84 6.73
C VAL A 41 3.31 15.13 5.66
N GLY A 42 4.55 14.76 6.00
CA GLY A 42 5.44 14.02 5.13
C GLY A 42 5.61 14.72 3.77
N PRO A 43 5.40 14.04 2.64
CA PRO A 43 5.62 14.60 1.31
C PRO A 43 4.61 15.70 0.93
N HIS A 44 3.57 15.92 1.74
CA HIS A 44 2.53 16.94 1.53
C HIS A 44 2.67 18.14 2.49
N GLN A 45 3.69 18.18 3.34
CA GLN A 45 3.93 19.30 4.23
C GLN A 45 4.18 20.60 3.44
N GLY A 46 3.42 21.64 3.77
CA GLY A 46 3.51 22.94 3.09
C GLY A 46 2.97 22.96 1.66
N PHE A 47 2.55 21.82 1.11
CA PHE A 47 1.95 21.75 -0.23
C PHE A 47 0.55 22.36 -0.22
N ARG A 48 0.26 23.19 -1.23
CA ARG A 48 -1.05 23.75 -1.47
C ARG A 48 -1.47 23.41 -2.90
N PRO A 49 -2.53 22.62 -3.11
CA PRO A 49 -2.95 22.23 -4.44
C PRO A 49 -3.48 23.45 -5.21
N ARG A 50 -3.19 23.52 -6.52
CA ARG A 50 -3.71 24.60 -7.38
C ARG A 50 -5.20 24.43 -7.68
N VAL A 51 -5.68 23.19 -7.79
CA VAL A 51 -7.06 22.87 -8.19
C VAL A 51 -7.86 22.35 -7.00
N GLY A 52 -7.42 21.24 -6.39
CA GLY A 52 -8.12 20.64 -5.26
C GLY A 52 -7.46 19.37 -4.76
N ASP A 53 -7.85 18.93 -3.58
CA ASP A 53 -7.39 17.67 -2.99
C ASP A 53 -7.99 16.45 -3.69
N LEU A 54 -7.31 15.31 -3.55
CA LEU A 54 -7.82 14.00 -3.95
C LEU A 54 -8.85 13.51 -2.95
N VAL A 55 -9.85 12.75 -3.42
CA VAL A 55 -10.91 12.14 -2.60
C VAL A 55 -11.02 10.64 -2.91
N HIS A 56 -11.68 9.86 -2.05
CA HIS A 56 -11.88 8.43 -2.30
C HIS A 56 -12.62 8.20 -3.62
N THR A 57 -12.03 7.43 -4.54
CA THR A 57 -12.58 7.20 -5.88
C THR A 57 -12.48 5.74 -6.32
N LEU A 58 -11.30 5.12 -6.27
CA LEU A 58 -11.09 3.76 -6.76
C LEU A 58 -9.90 3.12 -6.05
N TYR A 59 -10.11 1.91 -5.53
CA TYR A 59 -9.12 1.01 -4.95
C TYR A 59 -9.04 -0.28 -5.78
N VAL A 60 -7.84 -0.79 -5.98
CA VAL A 60 -7.53 -1.86 -6.95
C VAL A 60 -6.91 -3.08 -6.30
N TYR A 61 -6.02 -2.92 -5.33
CA TYR A 61 -5.45 -4.05 -4.59
C TYR A 61 -4.81 -3.61 -3.28
N PRO A 62 -4.66 -4.52 -2.31
CA PRO A 62 -3.75 -4.36 -1.20
C PRO A 62 -2.29 -4.59 -1.61
N MET A 63 -1.38 -3.93 -0.89
CA MET A 63 0.02 -4.36 -0.76
C MET A 63 0.32 -4.65 0.72
N GLU A 64 0.74 -5.86 1.03
CA GLU A 64 0.96 -6.30 2.42
C GLU A 64 2.43 -6.15 2.79
N THR A 65 2.74 -5.21 3.67
CA THR A 65 4.12 -4.93 4.06
C THR A 65 4.58 -5.80 5.23
N PHE A 66 5.77 -6.37 5.16
CA PHE A 66 6.39 -7.23 6.18
C PHE A 66 7.91 -7.04 6.23
N LEU A 67 8.58 -7.67 7.18
CA LEU A 67 10.04 -7.56 7.38
C LEU A 67 10.74 -8.89 7.14
N ALA A 68 11.96 -8.83 6.59
CA ALA A 68 12.81 -9.99 6.38
C ALA A 68 14.27 -9.69 6.75
N VAL A 69 15.00 -10.75 7.10
CA VAL A 69 16.41 -10.72 7.52
C VAL A 69 17.21 -11.82 6.80
N PRO A 70 18.55 -11.72 6.73
CA PRO A 70 19.39 -12.81 6.24
C PRO A 70 19.16 -14.09 7.05
N ALA A 71 19.10 -15.24 6.37
CA ALA A 71 18.76 -16.51 7.01
C ALA A 71 19.75 -16.94 8.10
N ASP A 72 21.04 -16.64 7.92
CA ASP A 72 22.11 -16.90 8.90
C ASP A 72 21.99 -16.05 10.18
N ARG A 73 21.19 -14.98 10.16
CA ARG A 73 20.96 -14.07 11.29
C ARG A 73 19.55 -14.12 11.85
N ALA A 74 18.65 -14.90 11.23
CA ALA A 74 17.24 -14.99 11.61
C ALA A 74 17.01 -15.44 13.06
N ALA A 75 17.95 -16.19 13.64
CA ALA A 75 17.87 -16.59 15.04
C ALA A 75 17.82 -15.38 16.01
N ASN A 76 18.33 -14.22 15.61
CA ASN A 76 18.39 -12.99 16.42
C ASN A 76 17.12 -12.12 16.32
N PHE A 77 16.13 -12.51 15.50
CA PHE A 77 14.92 -11.74 15.28
C PHE A 77 13.70 -12.64 15.52
N LYS A 78 12.91 -12.31 16.53
CA LYS A 78 11.69 -13.04 16.93
C LYS A 78 10.43 -12.20 16.76
N SER A 79 10.58 -10.89 16.63
CA SER A 79 9.50 -9.92 16.60
C SER A 79 9.88 -8.68 15.80
N TRP A 80 8.94 -7.77 15.58
CA TRP A 80 9.25 -6.47 14.98
C TRP A 80 9.99 -5.55 15.96
N ALA A 81 9.86 -5.76 17.27
CA ALA A 81 10.65 -5.06 18.29
C ALA A 81 12.16 -5.19 18.07
N ASP A 82 12.62 -6.35 17.56
CA ASP A 82 14.04 -6.62 17.32
C ASP A 82 14.64 -5.74 16.22
N PHE A 83 13.84 -5.04 15.42
CA PHE A 83 14.31 -4.07 14.43
C PHE A 83 14.39 -2.64 14.98
N SER A 84 13.78 -2.36 16.14
CA SER A 84 13.70 -1.03 16.73
C SER A 84 15.09 -0.41 16.90
N GLY A 85 15.32 0.72 16.23
CA GLY A 85 16.58 1.48 16.27
C GLY A 85 17.75 0.85 15.50
N LYS A 86 17.60 -0.36 14.94
CA LYS A 86 18.65 -1.01 14.14
C LYS A 86 18.68 -0.46 12.70
N PRO A 87 19.83 -0.51 12.00
CA PRO A 87 19.90 -0.04 10.62
C PRO A 87 19.12 -0.98 9.68
N VAL A 88 17.97 -0.54 9.19
CA VAL A 88 17.05 -1.33 8.36
C VAL A 88 16.73 -0.59 7.07
N TYR A 89 16.79 -1.30 5.94
CA TYR A 89 16.25 -0.76 4.69
C TYR A 89 14.76 -1.08 4.57
N PHE A 90 13.90 -0.20 5.07
CA PHE A 90 12.46 -0.45 5.10
C PHE A 90 11.82 -0.59 3.70
N THR A 91 12.10 0.33 2.79
CA THR A 91 11.73 0.38 1.36
C THR A 91 12.23 1.75 0.85
N PRO A 92 12.26 2.05 -0.47
CA PRO A 92 12.74 3.36 -0.92
C PRO A 92 11.99 4.51 -0.24
N ALA A 93 12.70 5.49 0.31
CA ALA A 93 12.07 6.66 0.90
C ALA A 93 11.19 7.40 -0.14
N GLY A 94 10.05 7.90 0.33
CA GLY A 94 9.04 8.53 -0.54
C GLY A 94 8.08 7.57 -1.23
N TYR A 95 8.24 6.25 -1.05
CA TYR A 95 7.23 5.27 -1.42
C TYR A 95 6.21 5.12 -0.30
N MET A 96 4.96 4.78 -0.63
CA MET A 96 3.91 4.62 0.39
C MET A 96 4.09 3.36 1.26
N ASN A 97 4.80 2.34 0.78
CA ASN A 97 5.24 1.21 1.61
C ASN A 97 6.20 1.66 2.73
N TRP A 98 7.03 2.68 2.47
CA TRP A 98 7.91 3.28 3.47
C TRP A 98 7.12 4.06 4.51
N SER A 99 6.12 4.84 4.08
CA SER A 99 5.14 5.47 4.98
C SER A 99 4.35 4.45 5.80
N ASN A 100 3.98 3.31 5.22
CA ASN A 100 3.30 2.23 5.94
C ASN A 100 4.17 1.68 7.07
N LEU A 101 5.45 1.41 6.80
CA LEU A 101 6.39 0.93 7.83
C LEU A 101 6.63 1.96 8.93
N GLN A 102 6.65 3.25 8.62
CA GLN A 102 6.72 4.30 9.64
C GLN A 102 5.49 4.30 10.55
N ARG A 103 4.26 4.26 10.00
CA ARG A 103 3.04 4.25 10.85
C ARG A 103 2.94 2.97 11.68
N ILE A 104 3.40 1.83 11.15
CA ILE A 104 3.51 0.56 11.88
C ILE A 104 4.44 0.70 13.08
N PHE A 105 5.66 1.19 12.87
CA PHE A 105 6.64 1.33 13.96
C PHE A 105 6.17 2.35 14.99
N ASN A 106 5.57 3.46 14.55
CA ASN A 106 4.96 4.44 15.44
C ASN A 106 3.84 3.84 16.30
N ALA A 107 2.93 3.06 15.69
CA ALA A 107 1.84 2.40 16.42
C ALA A 107 2.35 1.38 17.45
N LEU A 108 3.48 0.73 17.18
CA LEU A 108 4.12 -0.21 18.09
C LEU A 108 4.99 0.46 19.16
N GLY A 109 5.28 1.76 19.02
CA GLY A 109 6.19 2.50 19.90
C GLY A 109 7.67 2.19 19.65
N TYR A 110 8.03 1.78 18.43
CA TYR A 110 9.38 1.39 18.04
C TYR A 110 10.12 2.51 17.30
N GLN A 111 11.45 2.51 17.40
CA GLN A 111 12.30 3.47 16.74
C GLN A 111 12.50 3.09 15.26
N PHE A 112 12.11 3.99 14.37
CA PHE A 112 12.28 3.83 12.93
C PHE A 112 13.66 4.35 12.50
N ASN A 113 14.60 3.44 12.22
CA ASN A 113 15.95 3.76 11.76
C ASN A 113 16.17 3.25 10.33
N HIS A 114 15.79 4.09 9.37
CA HIS A 114 15.90 3.77 7.95
C HIS A 114 17.30 4.06 7.41
N VAL A 115 17.88 3.09 6.72
CA VAL A 115 19.10 3.25 5.93
C VAL A 115 18.74 3.19 4.45
N GLU A 116 18.80 4.34 3.77
CA GLU A 116 18.53 4.42 2.33
C GLU A 116 19.69 3.80 1.55
N ILE A 117 19.36 2.94 0.58
CA ILE A 117 20.30 2.30 -0.33
C ILE A 117 19.69 2.23 -1.73
N ASP A 118 20.53 2.07 -2.75
CA ASP A 118 20.02 1.62 -4.05
C ASP A 118 19.38 0.23 -3.88
N SER A 119 18.11 0.09 -4.30
CA SER A 119 17.37 -1.17 -4.18
C SER A 119 18.06 -2.35 -4.87
N SER A 120 18.85 -2.09 -5.92
CA SER A 120 19.63 -3.10 -6.64
C SER A 120 20.78 -3.69 -5.79
N LEU A 121 21.18 -3.00 -4.73
CA LEU A 121 22.22 -3.41 -3.78
C LEU A 121 21.67 -4.12 -2.54
N LEU A 122 20.35 -4.33 -2.44
CA LEU A 122 19.69 -4.91 -1.25
C LEU A 122 20.36 -6.21 -0.76
N ALA A 123 20.57 -7.18 -1.66
CA ALA A 123 21.17 -8.47 -1.30
C ALA A 123 22.61 -8.32 -0.78
N ASP A 124 23.40 -7.42 -1.38
CA ASP A 124 24.79 -7.20 -0.98
C ASP A 124 24.86 -6.45 0.35
N ALA A 125 24.00 -5.46 0.57
CA ALA A 125 23.89 -4.71 1.81
C ALA A 125 23.51 -5.61 3.00
N LEU A 126 22.56 -6.52 2.79
CA LEU A 126 22.15 -7.55 3.74
C LEU A 126 23.30 -8.52 4.07
N ARG A 127 23.98 -9.04 3.03
CA ARG A 127 25.12 -9.96 3.19
C ARG A 127 26.26 -9.30 3.96
N ALA A 128 26.64 -8.08 3.59
CA ALA A 128 27.66 -7.30 4.26
C ALA A 128 27.28 -6.90 5.70
N GLY A 129 26.00 -6.93 6.05
CA GLY A 129 25.51 -6.51 7.37
C GLY A 129 25.52 -5.01 7.61
N SER A 130 25.66 -4.22 6.54
CA SER A 130 25.44 -2.76 6.57
C SER A 130 23.99 -2.40 6.94
N ILE A 131 23.05 -3.31 6.65
CA ILE A 131 21.69 -3.32 7.17
C ILE A 131 21.41 -4.68 7.79
N VAL A 132 20.61 -4.71 8.87
CA VAL A 132 20.30 -5.96 9.58
C VAL A 132 19.08 -6.70 8.99
N GLY A 133 18.26 -5.98 8.24
CA GLY A 133 17.05 -6.47 7.62
C GLY A 133 16.47 -5.44 6.67
N ALA A 134 15.39 -5.82 6.02
CA ALA A 134 14.70 -4.96 5.08
C ALA A 134 13.19 -5.19 5.11
N GLY A 135 12.43 -4.15 4.78
CA GLY A 135 11.01 -4.29 4.54
C GLY A 135 10.74 -4.76 3.11
N ALA A 136 9.75 -5.63 3.00
CA ALA A 136 9.25 -6.21 1.77
C ALA A 136 7.74 -6.02 1.72
N TYR A 137 7.16 -6.25 0.55
CA TYR A 137 5.72 -6.28 0.41
C TYR A 137 5.29 -7.23 -0.69
N THR A 138 4.08 -7.73 -0.59
CA THR A 138 3.39 -8.36 -1.71
C THR A 138 2.44 -7.39 -2.38
N THR A 139 2.13 -7.63 -3.65
CA THR A 139 0.93 -7.09 -4.31
C THR A 139 -0.10 -8.21 -4.33
N ALA A 140 -1.29 -7.94 -3.78
CA ALA A 140 -2.39 -8.91 -3.70
C ALA A 140 -1.98 -10.28 -3.12
N GLY A 141 -1.12 -10.28 -2.09
CA GLY A 141 -0.59 -11.51 -1.49
C GLY A 141 0.18 -12.44 -2.44
N SER A 142 0.57 -11.97 -3.63
CA SER A 142 1.00 -12.84 -4.73
C SER A 142 2.38 -12.52 -5.28
N SER A 143 2.75 -11.25 -5.44
CA SER A 143 4.03 -10.90 -6.07
C SER A 143 4.85 -9.93 -5.24
N LEU A 144 6.15 -10.23 -5.09
CA LEU A 144 7.13 -9.27 -4.57
C LEU A 144 7.43 -8.17 -5.59
N PRO A 145 7.88 -6.98 -5.15
CA PRO A 145 8.44 -6.01 -6.07
C PRO A 145 9.73 -6.54 -6.72
N THR A 146 10.04 -6.04 -7.92
CA THR A 146 11.16 -6.51 -8.75
C THR A 146 12.49 -6.58 -7.99
N PHE A 147 12.82 -5.55 -7.22
CA PHE A 147 14.07 -5.53 -6.44
C PHE A 147 14.14 -6.63 -5.36
N TRP A 148 12.99 -7.01 -4.77
CA TRP A 148 12.94 -8.16 -3.86
C TRP A 148 13.01 -9.49 -4.59
N LYS A 149 12.41 -9.58 -5.79
CA LYS A 149 12.56 -10.77 -6.64
C LYS A 149 14.01 -11.03 -7.02
N GLU A 150 14.75 -9.98 -7.35
CA GLU A 150 16.17 -10.10 -7.62
C GLU A 150 16.97 -10.44 -6.35
N ALA A 151 16.62 -9.82 -5.21
CA ALA A 151 17.32 -10.06 -3.95
C ALA A 151 17.13 -11.48 -3.42
N GLU A 152 15.91 -12.05 -3.43
CA GLU A 152 15.65 -13.41 -2.93
C GLU A 152 16.40 -14.50 -3.71
N LEU A 153 16.78 -14.21 -4.97
CA LEU A 153 17.59 -15.12 -5.78
C LEU A 153 19.08 -15.08 -5.39
N ARG A 154 19.53 -14.00 -4.75
CA ARG A 154 20.96 -13.73 -4.45
C ARG A 154 21.32 -13.98 -2.98
N ILE A 155 20.33 -14.02 -2.08
CA ILE A 155 20.54 -14.27 -0.65
C ILE A 155 19.33 -15.00 -0.07
N ASP A 156 19.60 -15.98 0.80
CA ASP A 156 18.55 -16.64 1.57
C ASP A 156 18.10 -15.73 2.70
N VAL A 157 16.79 -15.53 2.79
CA VAL A 157 16.15 -14.65 3.78
C VAL A 157 15.12 -15.41 4.59
N ARG A 158 14.82 -14.89 5.78
CA ARG A 158 13.70 -15.34 6.60
C ARG A 158 12.78 -14.17 6.89
N VAL A 159 11.48 -14.40 6.81
CA VAL A 159 10.48 -13.41 7.22
C VAL A 159 10.38 -13.41 8.74
N VAL A 160 10.27 -12.22 9.32
CA VAL A 160 10.01 -12.04 10.75
C VAL A 160 8.59 -11.53 10.91
N ASN A 161 7.73 -12.36 11.47
CA ASN A 161 6.34 -11.99 11.74
C ASN A 161 6.22 -11.17 13.04
N PRO A 162 5.23 -10.27 13.12
CA PRO A 162 4.86 -9.64 14.38
C PRO A 162 4.30 -10.67 15.37
N THR A 163 4.56 -10.49 16.65
CA THR A 163 3.98 -11.32 17.73
C THR A 163 2.46 -11.15 17.82
N PRO A 164 1.73 -12.05 18.50
CA PRO A 164 0.30 -11.85 18.77
C PRO A 164 -0.01 -10.47 19.39
N GLU A 165 0.78 -10.03 20.36
CA GLU A 165 0.63 -8.74 21.03
C GLU A 165 0.89 -7.57 20.08
N GLU A 166 1.89 -7.68 19.21
CA GLU A 166 2.15 -6.67 18.17
C GLU A 166 0.97 -6.60 17.19
N ARG A 167 0.39 -7.73 16.78
CA ARG A 167 -0.78 -7.77 15.90
C ARG A 167 -2.01 -7.13 16.56
N GLU A 168 -2.23 -7.37 17.85
CA GLU A 168 -3.32 -6.73 18.60
C GLU A 168 -3.15 -5.22 18.68
N LYS A 169 -1.95 -4.73 18.99
CA LYS A 169 -1.63 -3.28 19.00
C LYS A 169 -1.84 -2.65 17.63
N LEU A 170 -1.40 -3.31 16.56
CA LEU A 170 -1.61 -2.84 15.20
C LEU A 170 -3.10 -2.79 14.84
N ALA A 171 -3.87 -3.83 15.16
CA ALA A 171 -5.30 -3.84 14.92
C ALA A 171 -6.04 -2.72 15.68
N ALA A 172 -5.65 -2.45 16.93
CA ALA A 172 -6.19 -1.34 17.72
C ALA A 172 -5.87 0.04 17.12
N ALA A 173 -4.76 0.15 16.36
CA ALA A 173 -4.39 1.34 15.61
C ALA A 173 -5.00 1.39 14.19
N GLY A 174 -5.88 0.45 13.82
CA GLY A 174 -6.49 0.37 12.49
C GLY A 174 -5.59 -0.26 11.43
N LEU A 175 -4.46 -0.85 11.81
CA LEU A 175 -3.45 -1.46 10.92
C LEU A 175 -3.56 -2.98 10.95
N VAL A 176 -4.74 -3.52 10.66
CA VAL A 176 -5.06 -4.95 10.82
C VAL A 176 -4.15 -5.83 9.95
N PRO A 177 -3.25 -6.65 10.53
CA PRO A 177 -2.41 -7.55 9.74
C PRO A 177 -3.22 -8.62 9.02
N MET A 178 -2.82 -8.95 7.79
CA MET A 178 -3.41 -10.00 6.96
C MET A 178 -2.41 -11.12 6.71
N ARG A 179 -2.94 -12.32 6.49
CA ARG A 179 -2.15 -13.49 6.14
C ARG A 179 -1.81 -13.48 4.66
N VAL A 180 -0.56 -13.78 4.35
CA VAL A 180 -0.06 -13.99 3.01
C VAL A 180 0.59 -15.37 2.96
N ASP A 181 0.27 -16.12 1.90
CA ASP A 181 0.92 -17.41 1.64
C ASP A 181 2.32 -17.15 1.08
N PRO A 182 3.40 -17.47 1.82
CA PRO A 182 4.76 -17.23 1.37
C PRO A 182 5.08 -17.95 0.05
N LYS A 183 4.42 -19.08 -0.25
CA LYS A 183 4.68 -19.86 -1.48
C LYS A 183 4.15 -19.18 -2.74
N LYS A 184 3.22 -18.24 -2.60
CA LYS A 184 2.77 -17.41 -3.73
C LYS A 184 3.81 -16.32 -4.03
N ALA A 185 4.38 -15.75 -2.98
CA ALA A 185 5.23 -14.57 -3.05
C ALA A 185 6.72 -14.90 -3.27
N PHE A 186 7.26 -15.94 -2.65
CA PHE A 186 8.67 -16.29 -2.69
C PHE A 186 8.92 -17.57 -3.48
N THR A 187 10.10 -17.66 -4.10
CA THR A 187 10.56 -18.90 -4.75
C THR A 187 11.26 -19.84 -3.79
N ARG A 188 11.73 -19.32 -2.65
CA ARG A 188 12.45 -20.07 -1.61
C ARG A 188 11.66 -20.09 -0.30
N ASP A 189 11.99 -21.05 0.56
CA ASP A 189 11.47 -21.10 1.92
C ASP A 189 11.96 -19.91 2.74
N VAL A 190 11.03 -19.16 3.31
CA VAL A 190 11.29 -17.98 4.16
C VAL A 190 11.06 -18.24 5.65
N GLY A 191 10.85 -19.50 6.04
CA GLY A 191 10.89 -19.97 7.44
C GLY A 191 9.65 -19.65 8.27
N VAL A 192 8.56 -19.32 7.60
CA VAL A 192 7.23 -19.17 8.20
C VAL A 192 6.20 -19.85 7.32
N ASP A 193 5.16 -20.43 7.91
CA ASP A 193 4.06 -21.03 7.15
C ASP A 193 3.10 -19.97 6.57
N GLU A 194 2.97 -18.84 7.27
CA GLU A 194 2.16 -17.70 6.88
C GLU A 194 2.95 -16.42 7.18
N ILE A 195 2.92 -15.47 6.25
CA ILE A 195 3.43 -14.11 6.49
C ILE A 195 2.28 -13.27 7.04
N TRP A 196 2.53 -12.53 8.12
CA TRP A 196 1.58 -11.55 8.66
C TRP A 196 2.01 -10.15 8.22
N GLY A 197 1.49 -9.72 7.06
CA GLY A 197 1.77 -8.41 6.49
C GLY A 197 0.70 -7.38 6.84
N VAL A 198 1.08 -6.12 6.97
CA VAL A 198 0.12 -5.03 7.21
C VAL A 198 -0.25 -4.38 5.87
N PRO A 199 -1.52 -4.46 5.42
CA PRO A 199 -1.91 -3.95 4.12
C PRO A 199 -1.92 -2.42 4.04
N ILE A 200 -1.59 -1.92 2.86
CA ILE A 200 -2.04 -0.62 2.33
C ILE A 200 -2.87 -0.85 1.07
N LEU A 201 -3.95 -0.12 0.91
CA LEU A 201 -4.87 -0.22 -0.21
C LEU A 201 -4.48 0.80 -1.28
N PHE A 202 -4.00 0.29 -2.41
CA PHE A 202 -3.64 1.09 -3.57
C PHE A 202 -4.79 1.22 -4.55
N GLY A 203 -4.78 2.34 -5.26
CA GLY A 203 -5.72 2.62 -6.33
C GLY A 203 -5.43 3.94 -7.03
N TYR A 204 -6.50 4.54 -7.54
CA TYR A 204 -6.45 5.71 -8.40
C TYR A 204 -7.51 6.72 -7.94
N ASN A 205 -7.13 7.56 -6.98
CA ASN A 205 -8.02 8.54 -6.37
C ASN A 205 -8.02 9.86 -7.12
N MET A 206 -9.20 10.37 -7.46
CA MET A 206 -9.38 11.59 -8.28
C MET A 206 -9.63 12.80 -7.40
N ARG A 207 -9.55 13.99 -8.00
CA ARG A 207 -10.03 15.23 -7.37
C ARG A 207 -11.55 15.22 -7.24
N ALA A 208 -12.07 16.02 -6.31
CA ALA A 208 -13.50 16.19 -6.11
C ALA A 208 -14.25 16.79 -7.33
N ASP A 209 -13.54 17.51 -8.19
CA ASP A 209 -14.10 18.18 -9.37
C ASP A 209 -14.14 17.29 -10.63
N ALA A 210 -13.71 16.03 -10.54
CA ALA A 210 -13.85 15.08 -11.64
C ALA A 210 -15.33 14.81 -11.93
N ASP A 211 -15.68 14.58 -13.20
CA ASP A 211 -17.06 14.32 -13.61
C ASP A 211 -17.64 13.10 -12.84
N PRO A 212 -18.70 13.27 -12.03
CA PRO A 212 -19.34 12.18 -11.31
C PRO A 212 -19.78 11.02 -12.19
N GLU A 213 -20.24 11.31 -13.41
CA GLU A 213 -20.68 10.29 -14.36
C GLU A 213 -19.48 9.50 -14.90
N LEU A 214 -18.36 10.16 -15.18
CA LEU A 214 -17.12 9.49 -15.57
C LEU A 214 -16.63 8.53 -14.48
N VAL A 215 -16.59 8.98 -13.23
CA VAL A 215 -16.16 8.12 -12.11
C VAL A 215 -17.08 6.92 -11.93
N TYR A 216 -18.40 7.13 -12.01
CA TYR A 216 -19.39 6.06 -11.95
C TYR A 216 -19.20 5.05 -13.11
N GLN A 217 -18.92 5.53 -14.32
CA GLN A 217 -18.65 4.69 -15.49
C GLN A 217 -17.36 3.88 -15.35
N ILE A 218 -16.28 4.48 -14.83
CA ILE A 218 -15.02 3.77 -14.56
C ILE A 218 -15.26 2.62 -13.59
N LEU A 219 -15.92 2.88 -12.45
CA LEU A 219 -16.22 1.86 -11.44
C LEU A 219 -17.08 0.73 -12.01
N THR A 220 -18.15 1.07 -12.72
CA THR A 220 -19.05 0.08 -13.32
C THR A 220 -18.36 -0.76 -14.40
N ALA A 221 -17.51 -0.14 -15.22
CA ALA A 221 -16.75 -0.83 -16.25
C ALA A 221 -15.71 -1.79 -15.64
N LEU A 222 -15.03 -1.36 -14.58
CA LEU A 222 -14.06 -2.19 -13.86
C LEU A 222 -14.73 -3.32 -13.10
N GLU A 223 -15.85 -3.09 -12.41
CA GLU A 223 -16.64 -4.14 -11.73
C GLU A 223 -17.06 -5.22 -12.73
N LYS A 224 -17.61 -4.82 -13.88
CA LYS A 224 -17.99 -5.75 -14.95
C LYS A 224 -16.79 -6.52 -15.51
N ALA A 225 -15.61 -5.90 -15.53
CA ALA A 225 -14.38 -6.52 -16.02
C ALA A 225 -13.66 -7.36 -14.95
N ALA A 226 -13.93 -7.16 -13.67
CA ALA A 226 -13.12 -7.70 -12.58
C ALA A 226 -12.91 -9.23 -12.68
N PRO A 227 -13.91 -10.07 -13.01
CA PRO A 227 -13.72 -11.52 -13.08
C PRO A 227 -12.68 -12.00 -14.10
N ARG A 228 -12.36 -11.21 -15.13
CA ARG A 228 -11.38 -11.57 -16.17
C ARG A 228 -9.99 -10.97 -15.94
N LEU A 229 -9.84 -10.00 -15.03
CA LEU A 229 -8.57 -9.30 -14.81
C LEU A 229 -7.48 -10.20 -14.19
N PRO A 230 -7.77 -11.14 -13.27
CA PRO A 230 -6.75 -12.03 -12.71
C PRO A 230 -6.02 -12.89 -13.74
N ALA A 231 -6.64 -13.16 -14.90
CA ALA A 231 -6.00 -13.89 -15.99
C ALA A 231 -4.96 -13.04 -16.75
N LEU A 232 -5.05 -11.71 -16.66
CA LEU A 232 -4.07 -10.78 -17.22
C LEU A 232 -2.96 -10.48 -16.22
N ASP A 233 -3.34 -10.25 -14.96
CA ASP A 233 -2.41 -10.01 -13.86
C ASP A 233 -3.03 -10.52 -12.54
N PRO A 234 -2.40 -11.49 -11.85
CA PRO A 234 -2.86 -11.99 -10.56
C PRO A 234 -3.07 -10.91 -9.49
N GLY A 235 -2.43 -9.74 -9.64
CA GLY A 235 -2.63 -8.56 -8.79
C GLY A 235 -4.08 -8.08 -8.70
N PHE A 236 -4.92 -8.41 -9.68
CA PHE A 236 -6.35 -8.09 -9.66
C PHE A 236 -7.23 -9.11 -8.90
N GLY A 237 -6.64 -10.17 -8.33
CA GLY A 237 -7.37 -11.19 -7.57
C GLY A 237 -8.33 -10.61 -6.52
N PRO A 238 -7.86 -9.75 -5.59
CA PRO A 238 -8.71 -9.14 -4.56
C PRO A 238 -9.84 -8.28 -5.14
N LEU A 239 -9.58 -7.58 -6.24
CA LEU A 239 -10.60 -6.78 -6.95
C LEU A 239 -11.70 -7.68 -7.55
N ALA A 240 -11.31 -8.82 -8.11
CA ALA A 240 -12.23 -9.81 -8.69
C ALA A 240 -13.04 -10.56 -7.64
N GLU A 241 -12.43 -10.86 -6.49
CA GLU A 241 -13.08 -11.55 -5.38
C GLU A 241 -14.17 -10.71 -4.74
N ASN A 242 -13.90 -9.43 -4.48
CA ASN A 242 -14.87 -8.53 -3.86
C ASN A 242 -14.64 -7.06 -4.25
N PHE A 243 -15.11 -6.69 -5.44
CA PHE A 243 -14.95 -5.34 -5.99
C PHE A 243 -15.48 -4.25 -5.04
N VAL A 244 -16.73 -4.41 -4.60
CA VAL A 244 -17.42 -3.44 -3.73
C VAL A 244 -16.75 -3.37 -2.35
N GLY A 245 -16.44 -4.53 -1.76
CA GLY A 245 -15.78 -4.62 -0.47
C GLY A 245 -14.41 -3.94 -0.45
N LEU A 246 -13.66 -4.00 -1.56
CA LEU A 246 -12.38 -3.30 -1.66
C LEU A 246 -12.54 -1.77 -1.64
N GLN A 247 -13.58 -1.24 -2.29
CA GLN A 247 -13.86 0.20 -2.25
C GLN A 247 -14.26 0.63 -0.83
N VAL A 248 -15.11 -0.16 -0.18
CA VAL A 248 -15.53 0.06 1.22
C VAL A 248 -14.33 0.02 2.16
N ALA A 249 -13.40 -0.92 1.98
CA ALA A 249 -12.19 -1.01 2.78
C ALA A 249 -11.30 0.23 2.62
N GLY A 250 -11.13 0.74 1.39
CA GLY A 250 -10.38 1.96 1.12
C GLY A 250 -10.96 3.20 1.79
N ILE A 251 -12.28 3.36 1.77
CA ILE A 251 -12.95 4.45 2.50
C ILE A 251 -12.79 4.28 4.01
N SER A 252 -13.00 3.06 4.50
CA SER A 252 -12.94 2.73 5.94
C SER A 252 -11.55 2.90 6.54
N ALA A 253 -10.48 2.81 5.75
CA ALA A 253 -9.12 3.12 6.19
C ALA A 253 -8.94 4.61 6.52
N ASN A 254 -9.70 5.51 5.86
CA ASN A 254 -9.65 6.95 6.09
C ASN A 254 -11.05 7.59 5.98
N PRO A 255 -11.98 7.32 6.91
CA PRO A 255 -13.39 7.71 6.75
C PRO A 255 -13.63 9.22 6.88
N HIS A 256 -12.63 9.96 7.35
CA HIS A 256 -12.66 11.42 7.43
C HIS A 256 -12.42 12.11 6.07
N ILE A 257 -11.83 11.39 5.11
CA ILE A 257 -11.62 11.87 3.74
C ILE A 257 -12.94 11.74 2.97
N PRO A 258 -13.38 12.79 2.25
CA PRO A 258 -14.61 12.71 1.46
C PRO A 258 -14.55 11.64 0.36
N VAL A 259 -15.74 11.18 -0.04
CA VAL A 259 -15.95 10.20 -1.12
C VAL A 259 -16.42 10.93 -2.37
N HIS A 260 -15.84 10.62 -3.52
CA HIS A 260 -16.26 11.18 -4.80
C HIS A 260 -17.75 10.88 -5.08
N ALA A 261 -18.50 11.83 -5.65
CA ALA A 261 -19.93 11.67 -5.90
C ALA A 261 -20.25 10.45 -6.79
N GLY A 262 -19.41 10.17 -7.79
CA GLY A 262 -19.54 8.96 -8.62
C GLY A 262 -19.34 7.65 -7.85
N LEU A 263 -18.40 7.60 -6.90
CA LEU A 263 -18.20 6.43 -6.04
C LEU A 263 -19.33 6.30 -5.02
N ALA A 264 -19.80 7.41 -4.45
CA ALA A 264 -20.93 7.41 -3.53
C ALA A 264 -22.19 6.84 -4.19
N ARG A 265 -22.53 7.31 -5.41
CA ARG A 265 -23.62 6.76 -6.22
C ARG A 265 -23.44 5.27 -6.47
N PHE A 266 -22.26 4.86 -6.92
CA PHE A 266 -21.94 3.45 -7.15
C PHE A 266 -22.24 2.61 -5.89
N LEU A 267 -21.73 3.01 -4.72
CA LEU A 267 -21.93 2.26 -3.48
C LEU A 267 -23.37 2.27 -2.98
N GLN A 268 -24.10 3.37 -3.15
CA GLN A 268 -25.53 3.46 -2.80
C GLN A 268 -26.36 2.46 -3.60
N GLU A 269 -26.12 2.36 -4.92
CA GLU A 269 -26.82 1.41 -5.79
C GLU A 269 -26.49 -0.06 -5.45
N ARG A 270 -25.32 -0.34 -4.86
CA ARG A 270 -24.94 -1.68 -4.35
C ARG A 270 -25.32 -1.90 -2.87
N GLY A 271 -26.00 -0.97 -2.22
CA GLY A 271 -26.37 -1.07 -0.81
C GLY A 271 -25.17 -1.11 0.16
N ALA A 272 -24.02 -0.60 -0.27
CA ALA A 272 -22.76 -0.62 0.49
C ALA A 272 -22.35 0.76 1.03
N TRP A 273 -23.18 1.78 0.80
CA TRP A 273 -22.96 3.13 1.34
C TRP A 273 -23.18 3.15 2.86
N ASN A 274 -22.32 3.87 3.57
CA ASN A 274 -22.46 4.14 4.99
C ASN A 274 -22.75 5.63 5.20
N ASP A 275 -23.87 5.96 5.85
CA ASP A 275 -24.35 7.33 6.05
C ASP A 275 -23.42 8.21 6.91
N SER A 276 -22.44 7.60 7.60
CA SER A 276 -21.39 8.36 8.31
C SER A 276 -20.33 8.95 7.36
N TRP A 277 -20.22 8.45 6.12
CA TRP A 277 -19.29 8.98 5.13
C TRP A 277 -19.79 10.27 4.49
N LYS A 278 -18.85 11.13 4.11
CA LYS A 278 -19.16 12.43 3.50
C LYS A 278 -18.90 12.38 2.01
N ILE A 279 -19.88 12.80 1.21
CA ILE A 279 -19.68 13.01 -0.22
C ILE A 279 -18.94 14.33 -0.43
N ALA A 280 -17.91 14.32 -1.29
CA ALA A 280 -17.19 15.51 -1.71
C ALA A 280 -18.14 16.51 -2.37
N ARG A 281 -17.94 17.81 -2.11
CA ARG A 281 -18.73 18.91 -2.70
C ARG A 281 -17.89 19.72 -3.66
#